data_AF-A0A452ECP3-F1
#
_entry.id   AF-A0A452ECP3-F1
#
_cell.length_a   1.000
_cell.length_b   1.000
_cell.length_c   1.000
_cell.angle_alpha   90.00
_cell.angle_beta   90.00
_cell.angle_gamma   90.00
#
_symmetry.space_group_name_H-M   'P 1'
#
loop_
_entity.id
_entity.type
_entity.pdbx_description
1 polymer ?
#
loop_
_entity_poly.entity_id
_entity_poly.type
_entity_poly.pdbx_seq_one_letter_code
_entity_poly.pdbx_strand_id
1 'polypeptide(L)'
;SRRNREPGQQQRRRRALLPLGRAAPAAVRAAVHGAGSRPSALQRVAPAGGGDGRGGTRTAGPLWGPGEGQPPPHHHVLYFPGDVQNYHEVMTHHPENYQWENWSLENVATILAHRFPSGYIWVIKCSRMHLHKFSCYDNFVKSNMFGAPEHSTDFGAFKHIYTLLVNAFNLSQKSLLSKNVKDFNKDSKASNCRSTSSHTTNGCQGEKERTCEKFDQSAMSFYPPSLNGASFTLIGFSKGCVVLNQLLFELKEAKKDKNIDAFIKNIKTMYWLDGGHSGGSNTWITYPEVLKEFAQTGIIVHTHVTPYQVHDPMRSWIGKEHKKFVQILGDFGMQVTSQIHFANDAPSIENHFRAHEVF
;
A
#
# COMPACT_ATOMS: atom_id res chain seq x y z
N SER A 1 -55.96 31.59 13.66
CA SER A 1 -55.38 30.83 14.79
C SER A 1 -56.35 29.72 15.21
N ARG A 2 -55.94 28.45 15.11
CA ARG A 2 -56.48 27.29 15.84
C ARG A 2 -55.49 26.14 15.66
N ARG A 3 -55.08 25.49 16.75
CA ARG A 3 -54.19 24.33 16.75
C ARG A 3 -55.04 23.05 16.73
N ASN A 4 -54.49 21.97 16.18
CA ASN A 4 -54.71 20.62 16.72
C ASN A 4 -53.37 19.87 16.76
N ARG A 5 -53.26 18.89 17.65
CA ARG A 5 -52.00 18.20 17.98
C ARG A 5 -52.05 16.72 17.59
N GLU A 6 -50.88 16.15 17.39
CA GLU A 6 -50.68 14.70 17.21
C GLU A 6 -51.00 13.90 18.49
N PRO A 7 -51.41 12.62 18.35
CA PRO A 7 -51.32 11.62 19.41
C PRO A 7 -49.99 10.84 19.30
N GLY A 8 -49.12 10.94 20.31
CA GLY A 8 -47.85 10.20 20.36
C GLY A 8 -48.02 8.72 20.76
N GLN A 9 -47.25 7.82 20.15
CA GLN A 9 -47.22 6.40 20.52
C GLN A 9 -46.18 6.10 21.62
N GLN A 10 -46.60 5.37 22.65
CA GLN A 10 -45.68 4.75 23.62
C GLN A 10 -45.17 3.42 23.06
N GLN A 11 -43.85 3.19 23.06
CA GLN A 11 -43.29 1.87 22.80
C GLN A 11 -42.38 1.42 23.96
N ARG A 12 -42.77 0.32 24.62
CA ARG A 12 -42.11 -0.20 25.82
C ARG A 12 -40.77 -0.85 25.46
N ARG A 13 -39.70 -0.48 26.18
CA ARG A 13 -38.42 -1.19 26.16
C ARG A 13 -38.61 -2.65 26.63
N ARG A 14 -38.03 -3.62 25.90
CA ARG A 14 -37.69 -4.94 26.45
C ARG A 14 -36.15 -5.08 26.40
N ARG A 15 -35.54 -5.30 27.57
CA ARG A 15 -34.15 -5.81 27.65
C ARG A 15 -34.19 -7.33 27.49
N ALA A 16 -33.32 -7.88 26.66
CA ALA A 16 -32.94 -9.29 26.73
C ALA A 16 -31.62 -9.39 27.50
N LEU A 17 -31.46 -10.45 28.29
CA LEU A 17 -30.22 -10.80 28.98
C LEU A 17 -29.50 -11.88 28.16
N LEU A 18 -28.17 -11.82 28.09
CA LEU A 18 -27.32 -12.90 27.58
C LEU A 18 -26.45 -13.44 28.72
N PRO A 19 -26.26 -14.78 28.82
CA PRO A 19 -25.46 -15.39 29.88
C PRO A 19 -23.94 -15.27 29.61
N LEU A 20 -23.14 -15.29 30.68
CA LEU A 20 -21.68 -15.33 30.59
C LEU A 20 -21.17 -16.75 30.29
N GLY A 21 -20.06 -16.81 29.55
CA GLY A 21 -18.90 -17.57 30.01
C GLY A 21 -18.40 -18.74 29.16
N ARG A 22 -17.22 -18.55 28.54
CA ARG A 22 -16.06 -19.44 28.71
C ARG A 22 -14.77 -18.68 28.37
N ALA A 23 -13.64 -19.14 28.93
CA ALA A 23 -12.37 -18.43 28.88
C ALA A 23 -11.50 -18.83 27.67
N ALA A 24 -10.65 -17.91 27.21
CA ALA A 24 -9.58 -18.16 26.25
C ALA A 24 -8.23 -18.43 26.96
N PRO A 25 -7.31 -19.21 26.36
CA PRO A 25 -5.98 -19.47 26.93
C PRO A 25 -5.04 -18.26 26.83
N ALA A 26 -3.97 -18.28 27.63
CA ALA A 26 -3.07 -17.14 27.79
C ALA A 26 -2.17 -16.87 26.57
N ALA A 27 -2.06 -15.60 26.17
CA ALA A 27 -1.11 -15.14 25.16
C ALA A 27 0.29 -14.93 25.76
N VAL A 28 1.34 -15.36 25.05
CA VAL A 28 2.73 -15.15 25.45
C VAL A 28 3.14 -13.70 25.17
N ARG A 29 3.58 -12.97 26.20
CA ARG A 29 4.08 -11.60 26.07
C ARG A 29 5.44 -11.56 25.36
N ALA A 30 5.46 -11.08 24.12
CA ALA A 30 6.66 -10.47 23.55
C ALA A 30 6.81 -9.05 24.11
N ALA A 31 7.92 -8.74 24.79
CA ALA A 31 8.17 -7.41 25.34
C ALA A 31 8.88 -6.53 24.30
N VAL A 32 8.30 -5.37 23.98
CA VAL A 32 8.92 -4.32 23.18
C VAL A 32 9.02 -3.06 24.02
N HIS A 33 10.24 -2.60 24.31
CA HIS A 33 10.45 -1.33 24.99
C HIS A 33 10.16 -0.17 24.03
N GLY A 34 9.19 0.68 24.38
CA GLY A 34 8.86 1.87 23.61
C GLY A 34 9.88 2.99 23.77
N ALA A 35 10.23 3.64 22.68
CA ALA A 35 10.85 4.96 22.64
C ALA A 35 10.26 5.73 21.44
N GLY A 36 9.53 6.81 21.70
CA GLY A 36 8.73 7.48 20.67
C GLY A 36 9.55 8.28 19.67
N SER A 37 9.34 8.03 18.38
CA SER A 37 9.69 8.95 17.29
C SER A 37 8.77 8.72 16.09
N ARG A 38 8.43 9.78 15.34
CA ARG A 38 7.47 9.73 14.23
C ARG A 38 8.01 8.92 13.04
N PRO A 39 7.27 7.91 12.53
CA PRO A 39 7.60 7.25 11.27
C PRO A 39 6.65 7.71 10.14
N SER A 40 7.00 8.82 9.46
CA SER A 40 6.59 9.00 8.07
C SER A 40 7.53 8.19 7.17
N ALA A 41 7.49 6.86 7.30
CA ALA A 41 8.46 5.93 6.72
C ALA A 41 7.79 4.65 6.22
N LEU A 42 8.18 4.21 5.02
CA LEU A 42 7.77 2.92 4.46
C LEU A 42 8.39 1.77 5.28
N GLN A 43 7.56 0.97 5.93
CA GLN A 43 8.00 -0.19 6.70
C GLN A 43 8.17 -1.40 5.77
N ARG A 44 9.43 -1.80 5.53
CA ARG A 44 9.77 -3.01 4.75
C ARG A 44 9.73 -4.23 5.65
N VAL A 45 8.76 -5.12 5.44
CA VAL A 45 8.77 -6.49 5.97
C VAL A 45 9.71 -7.35 5.11
N ALA A 46 10.44 -8.29 5.73
CA ALA A 46 11.30 -9.25 5.05
C ALA A 46 10.63 -10.63 5.03
N PRO A 47 10.88 -11.48 4.01
CA PRO A 47 10.30 -12.83 3.96
C PRO A 47 10.77 -13.69 5.13
N ALA A 48 9.87 -14.54 5.65
CA ALA A 48 10.17 -15.44 6.74
C ALA A 48 11.05 -16.60 6.26
N GLY A 49 12.27 -16.70 6.81
CA GLY A 49 13.18 -17.80 6.51
C GLY A 49 12.72 -19.11 7.16
N GLY A 50 12.02 -19.94 6.41
CA GLY A 50 11.69 -21.31 6.82
C GLY A 50 12.95 -22.18 6.87
N GLY A 51 13.49 -22.39 8.07
CA GLY A 51 14.59 -23.32 8.31
C GLY A 51 14.08 -24.66 8.81
N ASP A 52 14.29 -25.71 8.02
CA ASP A 52 14.16 -27.11 8.47
C ASP A 52 15.28 -27.95 7.83
N GLY A 53 15.61 -29.12 8.38
CA GLY A 53 16.87 -29.78 8.03
C GLY A 53 17.01 -31.28 8.25
N ARG A 54 18.03 -31.82 7.56
CA ARG A 54 18.50 -33.22 7.47
C ARG A 54 17.73 -34.11 6.49
N GLY A 55 18.47 -35.07 5.92
CA GLY A 55 17.97 -36.08 4.97
C GLY A 55 18.70 -35.98 3.62
N GLY A 56 19.81 -36.68 3.46
CA GLY A 56 20.65 -36.57 2.25
C GLY A 56 21.01 -37.92 1.64
N THR A 57 21.14 -37.93 0.31
CA THR A 57 21.81 -38.99 -0.46
C THR A 57 22.49 -38.36 -1.68
N ARG A 58 23.64 -38.89 -2.09
CA ARG A 58 24.45 -38.36 -3.20
C ARG A 58 24.23 -39.20 -4.45
N THR A 59 23.71 -38.59 -5.51
CA THR A 59 23.75 -39.13 -6.89
C THR A 59 24.32 -38.05 -7.82
N ALA A 60 25.03 -38.45 -8.87
CA ALA A 60 25.78 -37.52 -9.71
C ALA A 60 24.85 -36.71 -10.63
N GLY A 61 25.03 -35.39 -10.68
CA GLY A 61 24.33 -34.51 -11.61
C GLY A 61 24.99 -34.46 -12.99
N PRO A 62 24.23 -34.26 -14.08
CA PRO A 62 24.78 -34.09 -15.42
C PRO A 62 25.48 -32.73 -15.58
N LEU A 63 26.44 -32.69 -16.50
CA LEU A 63 27.31 -31.55 -16.80
C LEU A 63 26.51 -30.30 -17.22
N TRP A 64 26.59 -29.22 -16.44
CA TRP A 64 25.98 -27.92 -16.80
C TRP A 64 26.81 -27.18 -17.85
N GLY A 65 26.16 -26.70 -18.90
CA GLY A 65 26.74 -25.76 -19.86
C GLY A 65 26.70 -24.30 -19.36
N PRO A 66 27.47 -23.39 -19.97
CA PRO A 66 27.58 -21.99 -19.53
C PRO A 66 26.33 -21.17 -19.91
N GLY A 67 25.30 -21.28 -19.09
CA GLY A 67 24.15 -20.37 -19.06
C GLY A 67 24.06 -19.70 -17.70
N GLU A 68 24.72 -18.56 -17.52
CA GLU A 68 24.54 -17.72 -16.32
C GLU A 68 23.12 -17.13 -16.32
N GLY A 69 22.18 -17.87 -15.75
CA GLY A 69 20.85 -17.34 -15.46
C GLY A 69 20.98 -16.17 -14.49
N GLN A 70 20.60 -14.96 -14.93
CA GLN A 70 20.51 -13.81 -14.04
C GLN A 70 19.64 -14.16 -12.83
N PRO A 71 19.98 -13.69 -11.61
CA PRO A 71 19.17 -13.94 -10.42
C PRO A 71 17.72 -13.52 -10.69
N PRO A 72 16.72 -14.31 -10.25
CA PRO A 72 15.32 -14.09 -10.60
C PRO A 72 14.88 -12.67 -10.20
N PRO A 73 14.16 -11.94 -11.08
CA PRO A 73 13.83 -10.54 -10.85
C PRO A 73 13.23 -10.30 -9.47
N HIS A 74 13.79 -9.34 -8.73
CA HIS A 74 13.27 -8.97 -7.42
C HIS A 74 11.81 -8.57 -7.56
N HIS A 75 10.90 -9.25 -6.85
CA HIS A 75 9.48 -8.97 -6.93
C HIS A 75 9.06 -7.97 -5.85
N HIS A 76 8.28 -6.96 -6.23
CA HIS A 76 7.84 -5.88 -5.34
C HIS A 76 6.32 -5.75 -5.42
N VAL A 77 5.65 -5.90 -4.28
CA VAL A 77 4.19 -5.78 -4.16
C VAL A 77 3.86 -4.43 -3.55
N LEU A 78 3.27 -3.54 -4.33
CA LEU A 78 2.84 -2.20 -3.92
C LEU A 78 1.37 -2.27 -3.52
N TYR A 79 1.08 -2.07 -2.24
CA TYR A 79 -0.27 -2.12 -1.69
C TYR A 79 -0.76 -0.73 -1.28
N PHE A 80 -1.93 -0.34 -1.76
CA PHE A 80 -2.63 0.89 -1.43
C PHE A 80 -3.86 0.56 -0.56
N PRO A 81 -3.82 0.85 0.75
CA PRO A 81 -4.91 0.59 1.70
C PRO A 81 -6.24 1.26 1.38
N GLY A 82 -7.30 0.75 2.00
CA GLY A 82 -8.65 1.29 1.96
C GLY A 82 -8.92 2.37 3.00
N ASP A 83 -10.20 2.78 3.07
CA ASP A 83 -10.71 3.52 4.22
C ASP A 83 -10.57 2.68 5.51
N VAL A 84 -10.66 3.32 6.68
CA VAL A 84 -10.47 2.78 8.04
C VAL A 84 -9.03 2.31 8.37
N GLN A 85 -8.33 1.69 7.43
CA GLN A 85 -7.03 1.05 7.68
C GLN A 85 -5.93 2.05 8.05
N ASN A 86 -5.22 1.75 9.14
CA ASN A 86 -4.13 2.57 9.66
C ASN A 86 -3.13 1.69 10.44
N TYR A 87 -2.08 2.27 11.00
CA TYR A 87 -1.19 1.56 11.92
C TYR A 87 -1.99 0.97 13.09
N HIS A 88 -1.63 -0.23 13.54
CA HIS A 88 -2.35 -0.97 14.58
C HIS A 88 -2.56 -0.14 15.85
N GLU A 89 -1.51 0.56 16.31
CA GLU A 89 -1.56 1.51 17.44
C GLU A 89 -2.61 2.62 17.28
N VAL A 90 -2.87 3.07 16.04
CA VAL A 90 -3.88 4.11 15.77
C VAL A 90 -5.29 3.51 15.67
N MET A 91 -5.41 2.25 15.25
CA MET A 91 -6.70 1.57 15.16
C MET A 91 -7.22 1.12 16.53
N THR A 92 -6.37 0.52 17.37
CA THR A 92 -6.74 0.05 18.73
C THR A 92 -7.28 1.17 19.62
N HIS A 93 -6.82 2.41 19.42
CA HIS A 93 -7.27 3.60 20.15
C HIS A 93 -8.42 4.37 19.45
N HIS A 94 -8.93 3.93 18.30
CA HIS A 94 -9.98 4.65 17.58
C HIS A 94 -11.37 4.35 18.18
N PRO A 95 -12.17 5.37 18.59
CA PRO A 95 -13.43 5.19 19.34
C PRO A 95 -14.60 4.51 18.60
N GLU A 96 -14.37 3.98 17.40
CA GLU A 96 -15.39 3.34 16.54
C GLU A 96 -14.78 2.20 15.70
N ASN A 97 -13.54 2.40 15.24
CA ASN A 97 -12.88 1.50 14.30
C ASN A 97 -11.96 0.46 14.95
N TYR A 98 -11.80 0.46 16.29
CA TYR A 98 -10.93 -0.52 16.99
C TYR A 98 -11.31 -1.97 16.71
N GLN A 99 -12.60 -2.26 16.52
CA GLN A 99 -13.09 -3.59 16.09
C GLN A 99 -12.47 -4.10 14.77
N TRP A 100 -11.89 -3.21 13.96
CA TRP A 100 -11.20 -3.52 12.70
C TRP A 100 -9.67 -3.58 12.85
N GLU A 101 -9.11 -3.54 14.07
CA GLU A 101 -7.66 -3.51 14.32
C GLU A 101 -6.89 -4.72 13.75
N ASN A 102 -7.58 -5.84 13.51
CA ASN A 102 -7.03 -7.00 12.80
C ASN A 102 -6.67 -6.69 11.34
N TRP A 103 -7.28 -5.67 10.73
CA TRP A 103 -7.07 -5.23 9.35
C TRP A 103 -6.10 -4.04 9.22
N SER A 104 -5.25 -3.85 10.24
CA SER A 104 -4.21 -2.81 10.24
C SER A 104 -3.17 -3.00 9.13
N LEU A 105 -2.39 -1.95 8.88
CA LEU A 105 -1.35 -1.95 7.85
C LEU A 105 -0.30 -3.05 8.05
N GLU A 106 0.06 -3.36 9.29
CA GLU A 106 1.04 -4.37 9.67
C GLU A 106 0.49 -5.80 9.50
N ASN A 107 -0.77 -6.02 9.89
CA ASN A 107 -1.42 -7.33 9.73
C ASN A 107 -1.71 -7.62 8.25
N VAL A 108 -2.16 -6.63 7.48
CA VAL A 108 -2.36 -6.80 6.04
C VAL A 108 -1.03 -6.95 5.29
N ALA A 109 0.03 -6.24 5.70
CA ALA A 109 1.38 -6.53 5.18
C ALA A 109 1.82 -7.98 5.47
N THR A 110 1.41 -8.54 6.61
CA THR A 110 1.67 -9.94 6.98
C THR A 110 0.85 -10.91 6.11
N ILE A 111 -0.44 -10.64 5.84
CA ILE A 111 -1.26 -11.43 4.91
C ILE A 111 -0.65 -11.42 3.50
N LEU A 112 -0.22 -10.25 3.03
CA LEU A 112 0.44 -10.08 1.73
C LEU A 112 1.79 -10.81 1.66
N ALA A 113 2.59 -10.80 2.73
CA ALA A 113 3.86 -11.52 2.80
C ALA A 113 3.68 -13.05 2.70
N HIS A 114 2.58 -13.61 3.23
CA HIS A 114 2.25 -15.02 3.03
C HIS A 114 1.78 -15.34 1.61
N ARG A 115 1.02 -14.43 0.98
CA ARG A 115 0.52 -14.59 -0.40
C ARG A 115 1.60 -14.39 -1.47
N PHE A 116 2.62 -13.57 -1.18
CA PHE A 116 3.76 -13.29 -2.06
C PHE A 116 5.09 -13.60 -1.34
N PRO A 117 5.40 -14.88 -1.04
CA PRO A 117 6.49 -15.28 -0.12
C PRO A 117 7.90 -14.94 -0.60
N SER A 118 8.09 -14.69 -1.90
CA SER A 118 9.36 -14.21 -2.51
C SER A 118 9.37 -12.70 -2.80
N GLY A 119 8.30 -11.97 -2.44
CA GLY A 119 8.11 -10.56 -2.75
C GLY A 119 8.43 -9.62 -1.60
N TYR A 120 8.95 -8.44 -1.92
CA TYR A 120 9.04 -7.32 -0.99
C TYR A 120 7.71 -6.57 -0.94
N ILE A 121 7.07 -6.53 0.24
CA ILE A 121 5.80 -5.83 0.45
C ILE A 121 6.04 -4.35 0.77
N TRP A 122 5.32 -3.46 0.09
CA TRP A 122 5.39 -2.00 0.26
C TRP A 122 3.99 -1.44 0.50
N VAL A 123 3.67 -1.09 1.75
CA VAL A 123 2.39 -0.47 2.12
C VAL A 123 2.46 1.04 1.90
N ILE A 124 1.82 1.53 0.84
CA ILE A 124 1.79 2.94 0.47
C ILE A 124 0.55 3.59 1.08
N LYS A 125 0.67 3.99 2.35
CA LYS A 125 -0.39 4.67 3.10
C LYS A 125 -0.79 6.00 2.43
N CYS A 126 -2.09 6.32 2.47
CA CYS A 126 -2.62 7.62 2.08
C CYS A 126 -1.97 8.80 2.83
N SER A 127 -1.84 9.95 2.16
CA SER A 127 -1.19 11.15 2.71
C SER A 127 -2.06 11.86 3.75
N ARG A 128 -3.39 11.79 3.63
CA ARG A 128 -4.36 12.35 4.58
C ARG A 128 -5.44 11.32 4.96
N MET A 129 -5.91 11.37 6.21
CA MET A 129 -7.09 10.65 6.68
C MET A 129 -8.16 11.67 7.09
N HIS A 130 -9.19 11.84 6.26
CA HIS A 130 -10.32 12.72 6.55
C HIS A 130 -11.25 12.08 7.60
N LEU A 131 -11.66 12.86 8.60
CA LEU A 131 -12.44 12.39 9.76
C LEU A 131 -11.84 11.15 10.45
N HIS A 132 -10.52 10.99 10.41
CA HIS A 132 -9.76 9.82 10.89
C HIS A 132 -10.15 8.46 10.28
N LYS A 133 -11.05 8.45 9.28
CA LYS A 133 -11.69 7.26 8.72
C LYS A 133 -11.52 7.12 7.20
N PHE A 134 -11.53 8.21 6.44
CA PHE A 134 -11.52 8.17 4.98
C PHE A 134 -10.13 8.49 4.42
N SER A 135 -9.57 7.60 3.61
CA SER A 135 -8.25 7.75 3.00
C SER A 135 -8.28 8.72 1.83
N CYS A 136 -7.41 9.72 1.87
CA CYS A 136 -7.23 10.67 0.78
C CYS A 136 -5.82 10.49 0.19
N TYR A 137 -5.78 10.05 -1.07
CA TYR A 137 -4.55 9.83 -1.83
C TYR A 137 -4.14 11.11 -2.57
N ASP A 138 -4.08 12.23 -1.86
CA ASP A 138 -3.87 13.58 -2.42
C ASP A 138 -2.50 13.72 -3.14
N ASN A 139 -1.56 12.79 -2.92
CA ASN A 139 -0.27 12.71 -3.62
C ASN A 139 -0.31 11.92 -4.94
N PHE A 140 -1.42 11.23 -5.24
CA PHE A 140 -1.58 10.39 -6.42
C PHE A 140 -2.80 10.79 -7.25
N VAL A 141 -3.87 11.31 -6.65
CA VAL A 141 -5.06 11.77 -7.38
C VAL A 141 -5.68 13.00 -6.72
N LYS A 142 -6.07 13.98 -7.54
CA LYS A 142 -6.83 15.15 -7.09
C LYS A 142 -8.11 14.65 -6.40
N SER A 143 -8.36 15.11 -5.19
CA SER A 143 -9.47 14.63 -4.36
C SER A 143 -10.22 15.79 -3.73
N ASN A 144 -11.54 15.67 -3.60
CA ASN A 144 -12.32 16.66 -2.84
C ASN A 144 -12.10 16.51 -1.32
N MET A 145 -12.75 17.36 -0.51
CA MET A 145 -12.59 17.35 0.95
C MET A 145 -12.88 15.97 1.57
N PHE A 146 -13.87 15.25 1.04
CA PHE A 146 -14.30 13.90 1.44
C PHE A 146 -13.52 12.75 0.75
N GLY A 147 -12.42 13.08 0.06
CA GLY A 147 -11.56 12.11 -0.61
C GLY A 147 -12.18 11.46 -1.86
N ALA A 148 -13.24 12.00 -2.44
CA ALA A 148 -13.73 11.49 -3.72
C ALA A 148 -12.79 11.97 -4.85
N PRO A 149 -12.33 11.08 -5.75
CA PRO A 149 -11.31 11.40 -6.75
C PRO A 149 -11.87 12.20 -7.93
N GLU A 150 -11.01 13.01 -8.52
CA GLU A 150 -11.18 13.69 -9.80
C GLU A 150 -9.98 13.33 -10.67
N HIS A 151 -10.20 12.52 -11.70
CA HIS A 151 -9.12 11.94 -12.50
C HIS A 151 -8.66 12.89 -13.63
N SER A 152 -7.35 12.92 -13.90
CA SER A 152 -6.76 13.64 -15.05
C SER A 152 -5.70 12.80 -15.75
N THR A 153 -5.28 13.22 -16.94
CA THR A 153 -4.26 12.52 -17.75
C THR A 153 -2.81 12.86 -17.36
N ASP A 154 -2.61 13.80 -16.45
CA ASP A 154 -1.35 14.53 -16.26
C ASP A 154 -0.93 14.75 -14.80
N PHE A 155 -1.72 14.28 -13.81
CA PHE A 155 -1.48 14.53 -12.39
C PHE A 155 -0.09 14.08 -11.90
N GLY A 156 0.43 12.96 -12.42
CA GLY A 156 1.79 12.49 -12.19
C GLY A 156 1.92 11.38 -11.13
N ALA A 157 0.84 10.64 -10.85
CA ALA A 157 0.84 9.46 -9.99
C ALA A 157 1.96 8.48 -10.32
N PHE A 158 2.22 8.20 -11.61
CA PHE A 158 3.33 7.33 -12.01
C PHE A 158 4.70 7.87 -11.58
N LYS A 159 4.93 9.18 -11.76
CA LYS A 159 6.18 9.83 -11.34
C LYS A 159 6.33 9.83 -9.81
N HIS A 160 5.23 9.97 -9.08
CA HIS A 160 5.24 9.86 -7.61
C HIS A 160 5.54 8.42 -7.14
N ILE A 161 4.95 7.38 -7.74
CA ILE A 161 5.31 5.97 -7.43
C ILE A 161 6.79 5.71 -7.72
N TYR A 162 7.28 6.08 -8.91
CA TYR A 162 8.67 5.88 -9.32
C TYR A 162 9.65 6.54 -8.34
N THR A 163 9.41 7.82 -8.00
CA THR A 163 10.25 8.59 -7.07
C THR A 163 10.20 8.01 -5.66
N LEU A 164 9.03 7.56 -5.20
CA LEU A 164 8.87 6.91 -3.90
C LEU A 164 9.67 5.60 -3.81
N LEU A 165 9.61 4.76 -4.85
CA LEU A 165 10.38 3.51 -4.93
C LEU A 165 11.89 3.77 -4.98
N VAL A 166 12.37 4.69 -5.83
CA VAL A 166 13.80 5.04 -5.91
C VAL A 166 14.31 5.54 -4.56
N ASN A 167 13.56 6.37 -3.86
CA ASN A 167 13.93 6.84 -2.51
C ASN A 167 13.93 5.70 -1.48
N ALA A 168 12.92 4.82 -1.51
CA ALA A 168 12.84 3.66 -0.62
C ALA A 168 13.99 2.66 -0.84
N PHE A 169 14.37 2.41 -2.10
CA PHE A 169 15.47 1.52 -2.47
C PHE A 169 16.81 2.09 -1.99
N ASN A 170 17.06 3.39 -2.24
CA ASN A 170 18.22 4.13 -1.74
C ASN A 170 18.36 4.03 -0.20
N LEU A 171 17.28 4.26 0.54
CA LEU A 171 17.26 4.14 2.00
C LEU A 171 17.55 2.70 2.45
N SER A 172 16.98 1.71 1.75
CA SER A 172 17.17 0.30 2.07
C SER A 172 18.63 -0.16 1.88
N GLN A 173 19.32 0.31 0.84
CA GLN A 173 20.73 0.01 0.59
C GLN A 173 21.63 0.71 1.62
N LYS A 174 21.39 1.99 1.91
CA LYS A 174 22.10 2.72 2.98
C LYS A 174 21.94 2.03 4.34
N SER A 175 20.78 1.44 4.64
CA SER A 175 20.54 0.64 5.86
C SER A 175 21.34 -0.67 5.90
N LEU A 176 21.57 -1.33 4.76
CA LEU A 176 22.41 -2.53 4.69
C LEU A 176 23.90 -2.17 4.85
N LEU A 177 24.39 -1.18 4.10
CA LEU A 177 25.79 -0.74 4.15
C LEU A 177 26.17 -0.23 5.55
N SER A 178 25.30 0.55 6.20
CA SER A 178 25.55 1.07 7.56
C SER A 178 25.42 0.04 8.69
N LYS A 179 24.88 -1.16 8.41
CA LYS A 179 25.02 -2.31 9.32
C LYS A 179 26.39 -2.94 9.19
N ASN A 180 26.81 -3.26 7.96
CA ASN A 180 28.13 -3.88 7.70
C ASN A 180 29.30 -3.05 8.26
N VAL A 181 29.22 -1.72 8.21
CA VAL A 181 30.26 -0.82 8.76
C VAL A 181 30.33 -0.87 10.31
N LYS A 182 29.27 -1.25 11.02
CA LYS A 182 29.27 -1.30 12.49
C LYS A 182 29.95 -2.53 13.07
N ASP A 183 29.98 -3.65 12.34
CA ASP A 183 30.64 -4.88 12.81
C ASP A 183 32.19 -4.78 12.73
N PHE A 184 32.73 -3.96 11.83
CA PHE A 184 34.18 -3.71 11.73
C PHE A 184 34.72 -2.72 12.78
N ASN A 185 33.85 -1.98 13.48
CA ASN A 185 34.27 -0.84 14.31
C ASN A 185 34.19 -1.13 15.83
N LYS A 186 34.40 -2.38 16.23
CA LYS A 186 34.43 -2.80 17.63
C LYS A 186 35.82 -2.70 18.29
N ASP A 187 36.89 -2.62 17.48
CA ASP A 187 38.28 -2.55 17.95
C ASP A 187 38.94 -1.19 17.63
N SER A 188 38.44 -0.12 18.26
CA SER A 188 39.22 1.10 18.44
C SER A 188 38.94 1.73 19.81
N LYS A 189 40.01 1.95 20.60
CA LYS A 189 39.90 2.49 21.97
C LYS A 189 39.50 3.97 21.94
N ALA A 190 38.72 4.38 22.94
CA ALA A 190 38.30 5.76 23.11
C ALA A 190 39.49 6.72 23.28
N SER A 191 39.43 7.85 22.58
CA SER A 191 40.16 9.07 22.90
C SER A 191 39.17 10.12 23.43
N ASN A 192 39.62 10.99 24.33
CA ASN A 192 38.74 11.72 25.25
C ASN A 192 38.99 13.23 25.19
N CYS A 193 38.06 13.99 24.59
CA CYS A 193 38.15 15.44 24.43
C CYS A 193 36.93 16.14 25.07
N ARG A 194 37.09 16.72 26.26
CA ARG A 194 36.10 17.62 26.89
C ARG A 194 36.30 19.07 26.44
N SER A 195 35.21 19.77 26.14
CA SER A 195 34.99 21.21 26.41
C SER A 195 33.49 21.50 26.16
N THR A 196 32.66 21.59 27.20
CA THR A 196 32.26 22.80 27.97
C THR A 196 31.37 23.80 27.23
N SER A 197 30.32 24.24 27.94
CA SER A 197 29.09 24.88 27.47
C SER A 197 29.08 26.42 27.48
N SER A 198 28.22 27.04 26.67
CA SER A 198 27.65 28.38 26.93
C SER A 198 26.34 28.66 26.15
N HIS A 199 25.70 29.80 26.41
CA HIS A 199 24.37 30.22 25.93
C HIS A 199 24.32 31.77 25.75
N THR A 200 23.34 32.44 25.12
CA THR A 200 22.05 32.00 24.54
C THR A 200 22.07 32.07 22.98
N THR A 201 21.30 32.80 22.16
CA THR A 201 20.22 33.82 22.29
C THR A 201 19.32 33.76 21.02
N ASN A 202 18.11 34.34 21.04
CA ASN A 202 17.26 34.54 19.84
C ASN A 202 17.79 35.64 18.90
N GLY A 203 17.52 35.55 17.59
CA GLY A 203 17.68 36.66 16.63
C GLY A 203 17.61 36.20 15.16
N CYS A 204 17.00 37.00 14.27
CA CYS A 204 16.82 36.66 12.86
C CYS A 204 17.47 37.70 11.91
N GLN A 205 17.74 37.25 10.68
CA GLN A 205 18.17 38.03 9.49
C GLN A 205 19.63 38.53 9.46
N GLY A 206 20.15 38.71 8.24
CA GLY A 206 21.47 39.28 7.93
C GLY A 206 22.40 38.31 7.21
N GLU A 207 22.47 38.41 5.87
CA GLU A 207 23.40 37.64 5.05
C GLU A 207 24.85 38.12 5.25
N LYS A 208 25.81 37.19 5.28
CA LYS A 208 27.19 37.49 4.86
C LYS A 208 27.94 36.24 4.39
N GLU A 209 28.51 36.38 3.21
CA GLU A 209 29.33 35.39 2.50
C GLU A 209 30.56 34.98 3.32
N ARG A 210 30.95 33.70 3.24
CA ARG A 210 32.23 33.22 3.76
C ARG A 210 32.74 32.05 2.90
N THR A 211 33.98 32.15 2.44
CA THR A 211 34.57 31.29 1.43
C THR A 211 35.17 30.00 1.99
N CYS A 212 35.15 28.96 1.15
CA CYS A 212 36.04 27.79 1.14
C CYS A 212 36.23 26.97 2.45
N GLU A 213 35.75 25.72 2.43
CA GLU A 213 36.69 24.59 2.44
C GLU A 213 36.29 23.58 1.37
N LYS A 214 37.28 22.99 0.69
CA LYS A 214 37.09 22.14 -0.50
C LYS A 214 37.26 20.67 -0.12
N PHE A 215 36.17 20.00 0.25
CA PHE A 215 36.16 18.54 0.26
C PHE A 215 36.17 18.04 -1.19
N ASP A 216 37.18 17.25 -1.55
CA ASP A 216 37.23 16.56 -2.85
C ASP A 216 36.17 15.45 -2.88
N GLN A 217 34.96 15.85 -3.27
CA GLN A 217 33.85 14.96 -3.54
C GLN A 217 34.10 14.23 -4.86
N SER A 218 35.01 13.25 -4.82
CA SER A 218 35.28 12.32 -5.92
C SER A 218 33.96 11.80 -6.45
N ALA A 219 33.72 11.95 -7.76
CA ALA A 219 32.41 11.74 -8.37
C ALA A 219 32.00 10.26 -8.38
N MET A 220 31.59 9.75 -7.22
CA MET A 220 30.76 8.55 -7.09
C MET A 220 29.49 8.81 -7.91
N SER A 221 29.44 8.24 -9.11
CA SER A 221 28.33 8.44 -10.04
C SER A 221 27.03 8.01 -9.37
N PHE A 222 26.17 8.98 -9.04
CA PHE A 222 24.86 8.75 -8.44
C PHE A 222 23.87 8.23 -9.49
N TYR A 223 24.17 7.07 -10.07
CA TYR A 223 23.12 6.22 -10.63
C TYR A 223 22.22 5.81 -9.46
N PRO A 224 20.92 6.17 -9.45
CA PRO A 224 19.99 5.60 -8.50
C PRO A 224 19.96 4.07 -8.70
N PRO A 225 19.79 3.26 -7.65
CA PRO A 225 19.68 1.81 -7.79
C PRO A 225 18.51 1.49 -8.72
N SER A 226 18.85 1.10 -9.95
CA SER A 226 17.91 1.07 -11.06
C SER A 226 16.81 0.04 -10.82
N LEU A 227 15.57 0.37 -11.21
CA LEU A 227 14.45 -0.59 -11.22
C LEU A 227 14.61 -1.69 -12.31
N ASN A 228 15.78 -1.76 -12.96
CA ASN A 228 16.18 -2.80 -13.90
C ASN A 228 16.28 -4.14 -13.15
N GLY A 229 15.65 -5.19 -13.66
CA GLY A 229 15.60 -6.49 -12.98
C GLY A 229 14.65 -6.53 -11.77
N ALA A 230 13.83 -5.49 -11.55
CA ALA A 230 12.69 -5.56 -10.63
C ALA A 230 11.40 -5.89 -11.41
N SER A 231 10.45 -6.55 -10.75
CA SER A 231 9.09 -6.76 -11.26
C SER A 231 8.05 -6.30 -10.23
N PHE A 232 6.92 -5.77 -10.69
CA PHE A 232 5.95 -5.10 -9.82
C PHE A 232 4.55 -5.71 -9.93
N THR A 233 3.95 -5.95 -8.77
CA THR A 233 2.50 -6.16 -8.60
C THR A 233 1.93 -4.94 -7.89
N LEU A 234 0.84 -4.38 -8.39
CA LEU A 234 0.12 -3.28 -7.72
C LEU A 234 -1.22 -3.80 -7.21
N ILE A 235 -1.58 -3.43 -5.98
CA ILE A 235 -2.80 -3.86 -5.30
C ILE A 235 -3.48 -2.63 -4.70
N GLY A 236 -4.67 -2.30 -5.19
CA GLY A 236 -5.55 -1.34 -4.54
C GLY A 236 -6.63 -2.08 -3.77
N PHE A 237 -6.84 -1.74 -2.51
CA PHE A 237 -7.99 -2.21 -1.75
C PHE A 237 -8.97 -1.07 -1.46
N SER A 238 -10.26 -1.29 -1.69
CA SER A 238 -11.32 -0.35 -1.32
C SER A 238 -11.06 1.06 -1.89
N LYS A 239 -10.78 2.04 -1.04
CA LYS A 239 -10.34 3.38 -1.41
C LYS A 239 -9.04 3.41 -2.22
N GLY A 240 -8.07 2.53 -1.96
CA GLY A 240 -6.79 2.46 -2.66
C GLY A 240 -6.91 2.21 -4.17
N CYS A 241 -8.04 1.64 -4.63
CA CYS A 241 -8.35 1.49 -6.05
C CYS A 241 -8.38 2.83 -6.82
N VAL A 242 -8.61 3.97 -6.16
CA VAL A 242 -8.56 5.29 -6.82
C VAL A 242 -7.16 5.61 -7.36
N VAL A 243 -6.09 5.08 -6.75
CA VAL A 243 -4.73 5.22 -7.27
C VAL A 243 -4.57 4.43 -8.55
N LEU A 244 -5.02 3.17 -8.57
CA LEU A 244 -4.95 2.33 -9.78
C LEU A 244 -5.77 2.94 -10.93
N ASN A 245 -6.98 3.43 -10.63
CA ASN A 245 -7.84 4.13 -11.58
C ASN A 245 -7.13 5.36 -12.18
N GLN A 246 -6.45 6.17 -11.35
CA GLN A 246 -5.71 7.34 -11.81
C GLN A 246 -4.51 6.99 -12.70
N LEU A 247 -3.80 5.90 -12.40
CA LEU A 247 -2.73 5.40 -13.28
C LEU A 247 -3.26 5.10 -14.69
N LEU A 248 -4.48 4.56 -14.82
CA LEU A 248 -5.04 4.26 -16.16
C LEU A 248 -5.19 5.51 -17.03
N PHE A 249 -5.65 6.63 -16.48
CA PHE A 249 -5.76 7.91 -17.23
C PHE A 249 -4.39 8.48 -17.63
N GLU A 250 -3.37 8.29 -16.79
CA GLU A 250 -2.02 8.80 -17.05
C GLU A 250 -1.22 8.00 -18.09
N LEU A 251 -1.55 6.73 -18.34
CA LEU A 251 -0.71 5.80 -19.14
C LEU A 251 -0.16 6.42 -20.43
N LYS A 252 -0.99 7.11 -21.21
CA LYS A 252 -0.62 7.71 -22.49
C LYS A 252 0.44 8.81 -22.37
N GLU A 253 0.38 9.60 -21.30
CA GLU A 253 1.32 10.69 -21.03
C GLU A 253 2.56 10.17 -20.27
N ALA A 254 2.35 9.22 -19.35
CA ALA A 254 3.41 8.55 -18.59
C ALA A 254 4.39 7.79 -19.50
N LYS A 255 3.90 7.09 -20.53
CA LYS A 255 4.72 6.39 -21.53
C LYS A 255 5.66 7.30 -22.35
N LYS A 256 5.51 8.63 -22.29
CA LYS A 256 6.41 9.58 -22.97
C LYS A 256 7.74 9.78 -22.23
N ASP A 257 7.78 9.51 -20.92
CA ASP A 257 9.01 9.52 -20.13
C ASP A 257 9.62 8.12 -20.15
N LYS A 258 10.86 8.01 -20.67
CA LYS A 258 11.55 6.72 -20.86
C LYS A 258 11.75 5.93 -19.56
N ASN A 259 11.91 6.60 -18.43
CA ASN A 259 12.10 5.92 -17.14
C ASN A 259 10.78 5.38 -16.60
N ILE A 260 9.69 6.12 -16.84
CA ILE A 260 8.34 5.74 -16.43
C ILE A 260 7.78 4.65 -17.34
N ASP A 261 8.01 4.71 -18.65
CA ASP A 261 7.71 3.63 -19.60
C ASP A 261 8.44 2.32 -19.24
N ALA A 262 9.73 2.40 -18.91
CA ALA A 262 10.49 1.24 -18.43
C ALA A 262 9.93 0.68 -17.10
N PHE A 263 9.49 1.55 -16.18
CA PHE A 263 8.80 1.12 -14.95
C PHE A 263 7.44 0.47 -15.23
N ILE A 264 6.61 1.05 -16.11
CA ILE A 264 5.32 0.48 -16.55
C ILE A 264 5.52 -0.92 -17.12
N LYS A 265 6.53 -1.12 -17.98
CA LYS A 265 6.88 -2.42 -18.57
C LYS A 265 7.33 -3.47 -17.54
N ASN A 266 7.75 -3.04 -16.35
CA ASN A 266 8.10 -3.93 -15.24
C ASN A 266 6.91 -4.24 -14.31
N ILE A 267 5.78 -3.54 -14.43
CA ILE A 267 4.50 -3.97 -13.84
C ILE A 267 4.02 -5.21 -14.60
N LYS A 268 3.63 -6.26 -13.85
CA LYS A 268 3.14 -7.53 -14.40
C LYS A 268 1.68 -7.79 -14.08
N THR A 269 1.24 -7.39 -12.88
CA THR A 269 -0.10 -7.71 -12.38
C THR A 269 -0.70 -6.51 -11.62
N MET A 270 -2.00 -6.27 -11.81
CA MET A 270 -2.77 -5.27 -11.07
C MET A 270 -4.03 -5.89 -10.46
N TYR A 271 -4.20 -5.72 -9.15
CA TYR A 271 -5.33 -6.21 -8.38
C TYR A 271 -6.22 -5.04 -7.91
N TRP A 272 -7.49 -5.06 -8.29
CA TRP A 272 -8.54 -4.25 -7.70
C TRP A 272 -9.31 -5.11 -6.69
N LEU A 273 -9.07 -4.88 -5.40
CA LEU A 273 -9.69 -5.59 -4.29
C LEU A 273 -10.83 -4.76 -3.72
N ASP A 274 -12.05 -5.17 -4.01
CA ASP A 274 -13.33 -4.64 -3.53
C ASP A 274 -13.41 -3.10 -3.56
N GLY A 275 -13.09 -2.53 -4.73
CA GLY A 275 -12.98 -1.09 -4.94
C GLY A 275 -14.28 -0.33 -4.62
N GLY A 276 -14.15 0.77 -3.88
CA GLY A 276 -15.27 1.58 -3.42
C GLY A 276 -14.82 2.97 -2.96
N HIS A 277 -15.65 3.99 -3.22
CA HIS A 277 -15.45 5.35 -2.69
C HIS A 277 -16.75 6.15 -2.60
N SER A 278 -16.65 7.37 -2.07
CA SER A 278 -17.72 8.33 -1.83
C SER A 278 -18.15 9.16 -3.06
N GLY A 279 -17.63 8.86 -4.26
CA GLY A 279 -18.01 9.50 -5.52
C GLY A 279 -19.04 8.70 -6.32
N GLY A 280 -19.91 9.39 -7.04
CA GLY A 280 -21.06 8.80 -7.77
C GLY A 280 -20.75 8.07 -9.07
N SER A 281 -19.47 7.96 -9.45
CA SER A 281 -18.99 7.26 -10.65
C SER A 281 -17.48 7.02 -10.56
N ASN A 282 -16.92 6.33 -11.56
CA ASN A 282 -15.49 6.03 -11.70
C ASN A 282 -14.90 5.28 -10.50
N THR A 283 -15.72 4.44 -9.85
CA THR A 283 -15.22 3.39 -8.94
C THR A 283 -14.52 2.30 -9.74
N TRP A 284 -15.07 1.97 -10.92
CA TRP A 284 -14.35 1.24 -11.96
C TRP A 284 -14.37 2.05 -13.26
N ILE A 285 -13.25 2.06 -13.98
CA ILE A 285 -13.11 2.89 -15.18
C ILE A 285 -13.84 2.23 -16.34
N THR A 286 -14.64 2.98 -17.11
CA THR A 286 -15.43 2.41 -18.22
C THR A 286 -15.36 3.20 -19.54
N TYR A 287 -14.30 3.99 -19.67
CA TYR A 287 -13.93 4.77 -20.85
C TYR A 287 -13.09 3.91 -21.81
N PRO A 288 -13.61 3.46 -22.98
CA PRO A 288 -12.91 2.52 -23.86
C PRO A 288 -11.55 3.04 -24.36
N GLU A 289 -11.41 4.34 -24.55
CA GLU A 289 -10.17 5.00 -24.96
C GLU A 289 -9.06 4.89 -23.90
N VAL A 290 -9.42 4.95 -22.62
CA VAL A 290 -8.48 4.74 -21.49
C VAL A 290 -8.13 3.26 -21.35
N LEU A 291 -9.13 2.38 -21.42
CA LEU A 291 -8.91 0.94 -21.27
C LEU A 291 -8.15 0.33 -22.47
N LYS A 292 -8.24 0.92 -23.68
CA LYS A 292 -7.45 0.53 -24.86
C LYS A 292 -5.97 0.88 -24.73
N GLU A 293 -5.64 1.97 -24.03
CA GLU A 293 -4.25 2.35 -23.71
C GLU A 293 -3.66 1.40 -22.65
N PHE A 294 -4.50 0.91 -21.73
CA PHE A 294 -4.16 -0.11 -20.74
C PHE A 294 -3.97 -1.50 -21.34
N ALA A 295 -4.81 -1.92 -22.29
CA ALA A 295 -4.66 -3.21 -22.98
C ALA A 295 -3.28 -3.39 -23.66
N GLN A 296 -2.71 -2.31 -24.19
CA GLN A 296 -1.37 -2.30 -24.79
C GLN A 296 -0.22 -2.55 -23.80
N THR A 297 -0.47 -2.58 -22.49
CA THR A 297 0.57 -2.83 -21.48
C THR A 297 0.88 -4.31 -21.28
N GLY A 298 -0.04 -5.21 -21.61
CA GLY A 298 0.08 -6.64 -21.32
C GLY A 298 0.00 -7.00 -19.83
N ILE A 299 -0.37 -6.06 -18.96
CA ILE A 299 -0.54 -6.29 -17.50
C ILE A 299 -1.73 -7.23 -17.27
N ILE A 300 -1.55 -8.23 -16.40
CA ILE A 300 -2.61 -9.16 -15.99
C ILE A 300 -3.51 -8.46 -14.96
N VAL A 301 -4.83 -8.55 -15.14
CA VAL A 301 -5.83 -7.84 -14.34
C VAL A 301 -6.59 -8.82 -13.45
N HIS A 302 -6.63 -8.53 -12.15
CA HIS A 302 -7.39 -9.30 -11.17
C HIS A 302 -8.43 -8.39 -10.53
N THR A 303 -9.70 -8.81 -10.55
CA THR A 303 -10.79 -8.11 -9.87
C THR A 303 -11.48 -9.05 -8.88
N HIS A 304 -11.45 -8.68 -7.60
CA HIS A 304 -11.98 -9.49 -6.51
C HIS A 304 -12.91 -8.61 -5.69
N VAL A 305 -14.20 -8.91 -5.69
CA VAL A 305 -15.24 -8.02 -5.12
C VAL A 305 -16.16 -8.77 -4.18
N THR A 306 -16.90 -8.06 -3.35
CA THR A 306 -17.89 -8.61 -2.42
C THR A 306 -19.24 -7.93 -2.60
N PRO A 307 -20.35 -8.57 -2.17
CA PRO A 307 -21.67 -7.94 -2.16
C PRO A 307 -21.73 -6.58 -1.45
N TYR A 308 -20.80 -6.26 -0.54
CA TYR A 308 -20.73 -4.97 0.14
C TYR A 308 -20.47 -3.78 -0.81
N GLN A 309 -19.78 -3.99 -1.92
CA GLN A 309 -19.55 -2.95 -2.93
C GLN A 309 -20.45 -3.14 -4.14
N VAL A 310 -20.44 -4.32 -4.78
CA VAL A 310 -21.10 -4.50 -6.08
C VAL A 310 -22.62 -4.76 -6.00
N HIS A 311 -23.16 -5.09 -4.83
CA HIS A 311 -24.61 -5.27 -4.62
C HIS A 311 -25.24 -4.17 -3.73
N ASP A 312 -24.52 -3.08 -3.44
CA ASP A 312 -25.06 -1.93 -2.71
C ASP A 312 -26.15 -1.22 -3.54
N PRO A 313 -27.41 -1.15 -3.06
CA PRO A 313 -28.50 -0.52 -3.81
C PRO A 313 -28.37 1.02 -3.86
N MET A 314 -27.79 1.63 -2.83
CA MET A 314 -27.54 3.07 -2.77
C MET A 314 -26.37 3.48 -3.66
N ARG A 315 -25.41 2.57 -3.88
CA ARG A 315 -24.22 2.77 -4.73
C ARG A 315 -24.22 1.88 -5.97
N SER A 316 -25.40 1.66 -6.56
CA SER A 316 -25.60 0.69 -7.64
C SER A 316 -24.82 0.94 -8.93
N TRP A 317 -24.06 2.03 -9.06
CA TRP A 317 -23.09 2.21 -10.14
C TRP A 317 -21.90 1.25 -9.99
N ILE A 318 -21.43 0.96 -8.77
CA ILE A 318 -20.20 0.19 -8.55
C ILE A 318 -20.26 -1.19 -9.22
N GLY A 319 -21.36 -1.93 -9.02
CA GLY A 319 -21.59 -3.24 -9.67
C GLY A 319 -21.90 -3.17 -11.17
N LYS A 320 -22.29 -2.00 -11.71
CA LYS A 320 -22.48 -1.78 -13.16
C LYS A 320 -21.15 -1.45 -13.83
N GLU A 321 -20.36 -0.59 -13.19
CA GLU A 321 -19.02 -0.20 -13.64
C GLU A 321 -18.06 -1.39 -13.59
N HIS A 322 -18.06 -2.20 -12.51
CA HIS A 322 -17.25 -3.42 -12.40
C HIS A 322 -17.48 -4.38 -13.58
N LYS A 323 -18.74 -4.71 -13.87
CA LYS A 323 -19.12 -5.59 -14.98
C LYS A 323 -18.68 -5.02 -16.33
N LYS A 324 -18.87 -3.71 -16.55
CA LYS A 324 -18.48 -3.02 -17.79
C LYS A 324 -16.95 -2.91 -17.94
N PHE A 325 -16.20 -2.73 -16.85
CA PHE A 325 -14.74 -2.73 -16.83
C PHE A 325 -14.19 -4.10 -17.24
N VAL A 326 -14.65 -5.18 -16.56
CA VAL A 326 -14.25 -6.56 -16.90
C VAL A 326 -14.59 -6.91 -18.34
N GLN A 327 -15.78 -6.51 -18.81
CA GLN A 327 -16.19 -6.71 -20.21
C GLN A 327 -15.25 -6.01 -21.19
N ILE A 328 -15.05 -4.70 -21.09
CA ILE A 328 -14.25 -3.94 -22.08
C ILE A 328 -12.80 -4.43 -22.14
N LEU A 329 -12.22 -4.83 -21.00
CA LEU A 329 -10.86 -5.38 -20.98
C LEU A 329 -10.79 -6.77 -21.65
N GLY A 330 -11.83 -7.59 -21.49
CA GLY A 330 -11.99 -8.86 -22.22
C GLY A 330 -12.21 -8.65 -23.72
N ASP A 331 -13.02 -7.67 -24.12
CA ASP A 331 -13.25 -7.27 -25.51
C ASP A 331 -11.96 -6.75 -26.19
N PHE A 332 -11.02 -6.19 -25.41
CA PHE A 332 -9.66 -5.84 -25.86
C PHE A 332 -8.62 -6.97 -25.72
N GLY A 333 -9.04 -8.18 -25.34
CA GLY A 333 -8.18 -9.37 -25.30
C GLY A 333 -7.19 -9.40 -24.12
N MET A 334 -7.41 -8.64 -23.04
CA MET A 334 -6.58 -8.70 -21.85
C MET A 334 -6.81 -10.00 -21.05
N GLN A 335 -5.79 -10.44 -20.32
CA GLN A 335 -5.95 -11.47 -19.30
C GLN A 335 -6.61 -10.84 -18.07
N VAL A 336 -7.90 -11.12 -17.87
CA VAL A 336 -8.71 -10.59 -16.77
C VAL A 336 -9.34 -11.73 -15.97
N THR A 337 -9.16 -11.75 -14.65
CA THR A 337 -9.96 -12.59 -13.74
C THR A 337 -10.96 -11.73 -12.97
N SER A 338 -12.15 -12.29 -12.73
CA SER A 338 -13.21 -11.61 -11.98
C SER A 338 -13.90 -12.59 -11.04
N GLN A 339 -13.86 -12.30 -9.74
CA GLN A 339 -14.44 -13.15 -8.70
C GLN A 339 -15.31 -12.33 -7.73
N ILE A 340 -16.53 -12.79 -7.49
CA ILE A 340 -17.38 -12.26 -6.40
C ILE A 340 -17.21 -13.21 -5.21
N HIS A 341 -16.44 -12.79 -4.21
CA HIS A 341 -16.29 -13.52 -2.94
C HIS A 341 -17.54 -13.35 -2.07
N PHE A 342 -17.82 -14.32 -1.22
CA PHE A 342 -18.93 -14.30 -0.25
C PHE A 342 -20.30 -14.04 -0.91
N ALA A 343 -20.50 -14.49 -2.16
CA ALA A 343 -21.68 -14.15 -2.96
C ALA A 343 -23.03 -14.64 -2.39
N ASN A 344 -23.01 -15.61 -1.47
CA ASN A 344 -24.19 -16.13 -0.77
C ASN A 344 -24.43 -15.44 0.59
N ASP A 345 -23.49 -14.61 1.06
CA ASP A 345 -23.56 -13.94 2.35
C ASP A 345 -24.32 -12.60 2.23
N ALA A 346 -24.84 -12.10 3.35
CA ALA A 346 -25.34 -10.74 3.41
C ALA A 346 -24.19 -9.71 3.20
N PRO A 347 -24.40 -8.62 2.43
CA PRO A 347 -23.43 -7.54 2.28
C PRO A 347 -22.95 -7.00 3.65
N SER A 348 -21.65 -7.09 3.92
CA SER A 348 -21.08 -6.70 5.21
C SER A 348 -19.67 -6.13 5.08
N ILE A 349 -19.36 -5.18 5.97
CA ILE A 349 -18.03 -4.56 6.09
C ILE A 349 -16.96 -5.55 6.62
N GLU A 350 -17.38 -6.60 7.33
CA GLU A 350 -16.51 -7.73 7.67
C GLU A 350 -16.02 -8.43 6.38
N ASN A 351 -16.95 -8.88 5.53
CA ASN A 351 -16.58 -9.53 4.27
C ASN A 351 -15.80 -8.60 3.32
N HIS A 352 -16.06 -7.29 3.35
CA HIS A 352 -15.26 -6.28 2.66
C HIS A 352 -13.77 -6.37 3.05
N PHE A 353 -13.43 -6.38 4.33
CA PHE A 353 -12.04 -6.53 4.75
C PHE A 353 -11.49 -7.95 4.52
N ARG A 354 -12.32 -8.98 4.70
CA ARG A 354 -11.92 -10.38 4.45
C ARG A 354 -11.58 -10.69 2.99
N ALA A 355 -11.86 -9.78 2.06
CA ALA A 355 -11.32 -9.84 0.69
C ALA A 355 -9.79 -10.06 0.67
N HIS A 356 -9.03 -9.56 1.66
CA HIS A 356 -7.59 -9.80 1.79
C HIS A 356 -7.21 -11.27 2.02
N GLU A 357 -8.09 -12.07 2.63
CA GLU A 357 -7.84 -13.49 2.92
C GLU A 357 -7.90 -14.33 1.63
N VAL A 358 -8.84 -14.01 0.73
CA VAL A 358 -9.38 -14.92 -0.29
C VAL A 358 -8.99 -14.63 -1.75
N PHE A 359 -8.29 -13.52 -2.03
CA PHE A 359 -7.98 -13.08 -3.40
C PHE A 359 -6.83 -13.82 -4.11
#